data_AF-A0A9P7ARB8-F1
#
_entry.id   AF-A0A9P7ARB8-F1
#
_cell.length_a   1.000
_cell.length_b   1.000
_cell.length_c   1.000
_cell.angle_alpha   90.00
_cell.angle_beta   90.00
_cell.angle_gamma   90.00
#
_symmetry.space_group_name_H-M   'P 1'
#
loop_
_entity.id
_entity.type
_entity.pdbx_description
1 polymer ?
#
loop_
_entity_poly.entity_id
_entity_poly.type
_entity_poly.pdbx_seq_one_letter_code
_entity_poly.pdbx_strand_id
1 'polypeptide(L)'
;MGQHTEGKGNTKVEAQVKTEVEAPINIRSKIKKGKAKNSNLPSGCLENGLWRTKFLPCLMFWVGNSDYGWSIPENELVYVLENIFNAVYDSRKRGPCDFDVDGFPFQLASQRIHKWRAAFGSTAVSVLMAFFASTPEYETQEAREEYAEYQLQDCRFVYDDPDNDEQPGAFLSEYILRIFAAHLTAISGKVRVDALVEFGKPGYLTALALSAVSVSLHFIFSFFASIKLEC
;
A
#
# COMPACT_ATOMS: atom_id res chain seq x y z
N MET A 1 -92.52 7.01 30.55
CA MET A 1 -93.21 6.37 29.42
C MET A 1 -92.18 6.21 28.31
N GLY A 2 -91.42 5.13 28.38
CA GLY A 2 -90.44 4.77 27.37
C GLY A 2 -90.92 3.53 26.64
N GLN A 3 -90.66 3.45 25.34
CA GLN A 3 -90.24 2.24 24.61
C GLN A 3 -90.23 2.48 23.09
N HIS A 4 -89.25 1.81 22.44
CA HIS A 4 -89.22 1.33 21.05
C HIS A 4 -89.12 2.37 19.90
N THR A 5 -88.34 2.19 18.83
CA THR A 5 -87.69 1.00 18.23
C THR A 5 -86.56 1.41 17.28
N GLU A 6 -85.62 0.48 17.05
CA GLU A 6 -84.55 0.48 16.04
C GLU A 6 -85.01 0.63 14.58
N GLY A 7 -84.10 1.14 13.74
CA GLY A 7 -84.15 1.07 12.28
C GLY A 7 -82.77 1.25 11.66
N LYS A 8 -82.21 0.14 11.15
CA LYS A 8 -80.86 -0.03 10.58
C LYS A 8 -80.53 0.90 9.41
N GLY A 9 -79.32 1.44 9.41
CA GLY A 9 -78.65 2.02 8.24
C GLY A 9 -77.16 1.69 8.28
N ASN A 10 -76.77 0.59 7.65
CA ASN A 10 -75.39 0.20 7.43
C ASN A 10 -74.75 1.16 6.41
N THR A 11 -73.78 1.96 6.84
CA THR A 11 -72.76 2.50 5.93
C THR A 11 -71.39 2.19 6.52
N LYS A 12 -70.74 1.24 5.84
CA LYS A 12 -69.37 0.77 5.98
C LYS A 12 -68.40 1.97 5.90
N VAL A 13 -67.81 2.36 7.02
CA VAL A 13 -66.64 3.24 7.02
C VAL A 13 -65.43 2.34 6.79
N GLU A 14 -64.90 2.37 5.57
CA GLU A 14 -63.60 1.74 5.27
C GLU A 14 -62.51 2.53 5.99
N ALA A 15 -62.09 2.01 7.15
CA ALA A 15 -60.88 2.42 7.81
C ALA A 15 -59.68 1.99 6.94
N GLN A 16 -59.14 2.93 6.17
CA GLN A 16 -57.82 2.77 5.56
C GLN A 16 -56.77 2.88 6.67
N VAL A 17 -56.43 1.74 7.27
CA VAL A 17 -55.17 1.57 7.99
C VAL A 17 -54.06 1.64 6.95
N LYS A 18 -53.47 2.83 6.79
CA LYS A 18 -52.17 2.96 6.13
C LYS A 18 -51.13 2.36 7.05
N THR A 19 -50.82 1.08 6.82
CA THR A 19 -49.62 0.45 7.36
C THR A 19 -48.43 1.17 6.74
N GLU A 20 -47.89 2.14 7.46
CA GLU A 20 -46.61 2.77 7.16
C GLU A 20 -45.54 1.71 7.46
N VAL A 21 -45.17 0.95 6.43
CA VAL A 21 -44.02 0.06 6.48
C VAL A 21 -42.80 0.97 6.55
N GLU A 22 -42.28 1.18 7.76
CA GLU A 22 -40.99 1.83 7.97
C GLU A 22 -39.93 1.08 7.15
N ALA A 23 -39.51 1.69 6.05
CA ALA A 23 -38.36 1.25 5.28
C ALA A 23 -37.14 1.26 6.22
N PRO A 24 -36.24 0.27 6.13
CA PRO A 24 -35.06 0.24 6.97
C PRO A 24 -34.27 1.53 6.73
N ILE A 25 -34.03 2.28 7.81
CA ILE A 25 -33.23 3.49 7.81
C ILE A 25 -31.85 3.11 7.27
N ASN A 26 -31.61 3.46 6.00
CA ASN A 26 -30.32 3.30 5.36
C ASN A 26 -29.37 4.35 5.96
N ILE A 27 -28.77 4.01 7.10
CA ILE A 27 -27.64 4.75 7.69
C ILE A 27 -26.35 4.41 6.92
N ARG A 28 -26.40 4.27 5.58
CA ARG A 28 -25.21 4.46 4.75
C ARG A 28 -25.18 5.96 4.45
N SER A 29 -24.85 6.73 5.49
CA SER A 29 -24.52 8.13 5.33
C SER A 29 -23.47 8.20 4.22
N LYS A 30 -23.80 8.87 3.11
CA LYS A 30 -22.84 9.17 2.04
C LYS A 30 -21.65 9.88 2.69
N ILE A 31 -20.61 9.11 2.98
CA ILE A 31 -19.34 9.65 3.44
C ILE A 31 -18.90 10.60 2.33
N LYS A 32 -18.86 11.90 2.63
CA LYS A 32 -18.35 12.90 1.69
C LYS A 32 -16.99 12.41 1.22
N LYS A 33 -16.82 12.30 -0.11
CA LYS A 33 -15.54 11.97 -0.80
C LYS A 33 -14.48 13.03 -0.46
N GLY A 34 -13.95 12.96 0.75
CA GLY A 34 -12.79 13.72 1.20
C GLY A 34 -11.55 12.87 1.05
N LYS A 35 -10.39 13.51 0.90
CA LYS A 35 -9.10 12.80 0.94
C LYS A 35 -8.99 12.04 2.27
N ALA A 36 -8.72 10.73 2.21
CA ALA A 36 -8.57 9.90 3.40
C ALA A 36 -7.44 10.43 4.30
N LYS A 37 -7.72 10.57 5.61
CA LYS A 37 -6.79 11.05 6.64
C LYS A 37 -6.81 10.13 7.85
N ASN A 38 -5.75 10.12 8.64
CA ASN A 38 -5.66 9.31 9.86
C ASN A 38 -6.84 9.49 10.82
N SER A 39 -7.45 10.68 10.88
CA SER A 39 -8.65 10.96 11.70
C SER A 39 -9.90 10.21 11.25
N ASN A 40 -9.87 9.60 10.06
CA ASN A 40 -10.95 8.77 9.53
C ASN A 40 -10.80 7.29 9.89
N LEU A 41 -9.70 6.90 10.56
CA LEU A 41 -9.55 5.54 11.07
C LEU A 41 -10.49 5.32 12.27
N PRO A 42 -10.95 4.08 12.51
CA PRO A 42 -11.73 3.74 13.70
C PRO A 42 -11.02 4.15 14.99
N SER A 43 -11.82 4.41 16.03
CA SER A 43 -11.31 4.74 17.37
C SER A 43 -10.31 3.68 17.84
N GLY A 44 -9.26 4.13 18.52
CA GLY A 44 -8.21 3.26 19.01
C GLY A 44 -7.14 2.85 18.00
N CYS A 45 -7.33 3.03 16.69
CA CYS A 45 -6.29 2.68 15.70
C CYS A 45 -5.01 3.53 15.87
N LEU A 46 -5.16 4.75 16.38
CA LEU A 46 -4.05 5.68 16.59
C LEU A 46 -3.42 5.59 17.99
N GLU A 47 -4.01 4.82 18.90
CA GLU A 47 -3.47 4.67 20.25
C GLU A 47 -2.08 4.05 20.21
N ASN A 48 -1.17 4.60 21.01
CA ASN A 48 0.24 4.18 21.09
C ASN A 48 0.95 4.15 19.71
N GLY A 49 0.39 4.84 18.71
CA GLY A 49 0.90 4.83 17.34
C GLY A 49 0.81 3.49 16.62
N LEU A 50 -0.01 2.53 17.10
CA LEU A 50 -0.08 1.15 16.57
C LEU A 50 -0.26 1.09 15.05
N TRP A 51 -1.07 1.98 14.48
CA TRP A 51 -1.21 2.10 13.03
C TRP A 51 0.14 2.27 12.33
N ARG A 52 0.97 3.19 12.81
CA ARG A 52 2.27 3.50 12.19
C ARG A 52 3.35 2.49 12.57
N THR A 53 3.36 2.02 13.81
CA THR A 53 4.48 1.24 14.38
C THR A 53 4.31 -0.26 14.26
N LYS A 54 3.10 -0.75 13.98
CA LYS A 54 2.77 -2.18 13.90
C LYS A 54 2.00 -2.52 12.62
N PHE A 55 0.85 -1.88 12.40
CA PHE A 55 -0.04 -2.20 11.27
C PHE A 55 0.64 -1.96 9.91
N LEU A 56 1.13 -0.75 9.66
CA LEU A 56 1.79 -0.43 8.39
C LEU A 56 3.06 -1.26 8.15
N PRO A 57 3.95 -1.50 9.14
CA PRO A 57 5.08 -2.42 8.98
C PRO A 57 4.69 -3.84 8.56
N CYS A 58 3.61 -4.40 9.12
CA CYS A 58 3.09 -5.70 8.68
C CYS A 58 2.63 -5.67 7.22
N LEU A 59 1.94 -4.60 6.81
CA LEU A 59 1.46 -4.44 5.45
C LEU A 59 2.65 -4.35 4.47
N MET A 60 3.65 -3.52 4.76
CA MET A 60 4.83 -3.39 3.91
C MET A 60 5.63 -4.69 3.86
N PHE A 61 5.68 -5.45 4.95
CA PHE A 61 6.33 -6.75 4.97
C PHE A 61 5.61 -7.73 4.04
N TRP A 62 4.28 -7.82 4.13
CA TRP A 62 3.49 -8.68 3.26
C TRP A 62 3.65 -8.30 1.79
N VAL A 63 3.47 -7.02 1.45
CA VAL A 63 3.64 -6.54 0.06
C VAL A 63 5.07 -6.79 -0.44
N GLY A 64 6.08 -6.57 0.41
CA GLY A 64 7.48 -6.81 0.04
C GLY A 64 7.84 -8.28 -0.20
N ASN A 65 7.07 -9.23 0.34
CA ASN A 65 7.29 -10.67 0.20
C ASN A 65 6.30 -11.36 -0.75
N SER A 66 5.31 -10.64 -1.27
CA SER A 66 4.35 -11.18 -2.22
C SER A 66 4.80 -11.00 -3.66
N ASP A 67 4.02 -11.52 -4.61
CA ASP A 67 4.22 -11.34 -6.04
C ASP A 67 3.55 -10.05 -6.57
N TYR A 68 2.97 -9.25 -5.67
CA TYR A 68 2.18 -8.07 -6.02
C TYR A 68 2.98 -6.76 -6.07
N GLY A 69 4.07 -6.80 -6.85
CA GLY A 69 5.00 -5.67 -6.96
C GLY A 69 4.33 -4.35 -7.35
N TRP A 70 3.40 -4.42 -8.31
CA TRP A 70 2.81 -3.23 -8.94
C TRP A 70 1.32 -3.07 -8.70
N SER A 71 0.59 -4.18 -8.69
CA SER A 71 -0.86 -4.20 -8.52
C SER A 71 -1.25 -5.32 -7.56
N ILE A 72 -2.16 -5.02 -6.64
CA ILE A 72 -2.73 -5.97 -5.69
C ILE A 72 -4.24 -6.01 -6.00
N PRO A 73 -4.83 -7.19 -6.26
CA PRO A 73 -6.28 -7.31 -6.37
C PRO A 73 -6.98 -6.77 -5.11
N GLU A 74 -8.08 -6.03 -5.28
CA GLU A 74 -8.74 -5.36 -4.14
C GLU A 74 -9.19 -6.35 -3.07
N ASN A 75 -9.78 -7.48 -3.47
CA ASN A 75 -10.20 -8.55 -2.56
C ASN A 75 -9.04 -9.14 -1.77
N GLU A 76 -7.86 -9.26 -2.39
CA GLU A 76 -6.65 -9.74 -1.72
C GLU A 76 -6.16 -8.72 -0.69
N LEU A 77 -6.15 -7.43 -1.07
CA LEU A 77 -5.74 -6.37 -0.15
C LEU A 77 -6.70 -6.28 1.04
N VAL A 78 -8.01 -6.38 0.83
CA VAL A 78 -9.01 -6.42 1.93
C VAL A 78 -8.71 -7.59 2.87
N TYR A 79 -8.55 -8.79 2.33
CA TYR A 79 -8.23 -9.99 3.11
C TYR A 79 -6.97 -9.79 3.98
N VAL A 80 -5.91 -9.23 3.41
CA VAL A 80 -4.66 -8.96 4.11
C VAL A 80 -4.84 -7.91 5.21
N LEU A 81 -5.54 -6.81 4.92
CA LEU A 81 -5.76 -5.73 5.88
C LEU A 81 -6.54 -6.21 7.09
N GLU A 82 -7.58 -7.02 6.89
CA GLU A 82 -8.36 -7.62 7.97
C GLU A 82 -7.52 -8.54 8.86
N ASN A 83 -6.70 -9.41 8.26
CA ASN A 83 -5.84 -10.33 9.00
C ASN A 83 -4.75 -9.60 9.79
N ILE A 84 -4.12 -8.58 9.20
CA ILE A 84 -3.17 -7.73 9.92
C ILE A 84 -3.88 -6.96 11.04
N PHE A 85 -5.08 -6.44 10.79
CA PHE A 85 -5.85 -5.72 11.81
C PHE A 85 -6.11 -6.60 13.02
N ASN A 86 -6.59 -7.83 12.81
CA ASN A 86 -6.87 -8.79 13.88
C ASN A 86 -5.62 -9.22 14.66
N ALA A 87 -4.46 -9.26 14.00
CA ALA A 87 -3.20 -9.58 14.67
C ALA A 87 -2.64 -8.40 15.49
N VAL A 88 -2.80 -7.17 15.01
CA VAL A 88 -2.24 -5.96 15.65
C VAL A 88 -3.16 -5.42 16.75
N TYR A 89 -4.47 -5.43 16.50
CA TYR A 89 -5.48 -4.97 17.42
C TYR A 89 -6.21 -6.20 17.93
N ASP A 90 -6.21 -6.42 19.25
CA ASP A 90 -6.96 -7.51 19.89
C ASP A 90 -8.44 -7.36 19.52
N SER A 91 -8.86 -8.03 18.45
CA SER A 91 -10.15 -7.82 17.77
C SER A 91 -11.31 -8.17 18.70
N ARG A 92 -11.08 -9.05 19.67
CA ARG A 92 -11.99 -9.39 20.77
C ARG A 92 -12.35 -8.21 21.67
N LYS A 93 -11.51 -7.18 21.73
CA LYS A 93 -11.71 -5.99 22.57
C LYS A 93 -12.15 -4.75 21.81
N ARG A 94 -11.80 -4.65 20.52
CA ARG A 94 -11.98 -3.41 19.73
C ARG A 94 -13.04 -3.52 18.63
N GLY A 95 -13.57 -4.72 18.37
CA GLY A 95 -14.50 -4.96 17.28
C GLY A 95 -13.82 -4.96 15.90
N PRO A 96 -14.58 -5.29 14.83
CA PRO A 96 -14.04 -5.34 13.48
C PRO A 96 -13.77 -3.93 12.92
N CYS A 97 -12.77 -3.84 12.04
CA CYS A 97 -12.60 -2.69 11.15
C CYS A 97 -13.13 -3.07 9.77
N ASP A 98 -14.01 -2.24 9.21
CA ASP A 98 -14.51 -2.42 7.84
C ASP A 98 -13.48 -1.87 6.84
N PHE A 99 -12.97 -2.75 5.99
CA PHE A 99 -12.04 -2.44 4.90
C PHE A 99 -12.73 -2.41 3.53
N ASP A 100 -14.02 -2.04 3.45
CA ASP A 100 -14.70 -1.69 2.19
C ASP A 100 -13.75 -0.86 1.28
N VAL A 101 -13.70 -1.20 0.00
CA VAL A 101 -12.79 -0.61 -1.00
C VAL A 101 -12.98 0.90 -1.13
N ASP A 102 -14.21 1.38 -0.91
CA ASP A 102 -14.55 2.80 -0.87
C ASP A 102 -14.30 3.45 0.51
N GLY A 103 -13.95 2.63 1.51
CA GLY A 103 -13.71 3.01 2.89
C GLY A 103 -12.37 3.70 3.13
N PHE A 104 -12.36 4.62 4.10
CA PHE A 104 -11.14 5.36 4.45
C PHE A 104 -9.96 4.47 4.92
N PRO A 105 -10.15 3.40 5.72
CA PRO A 105 -9.05 2.52 6.11
C PRO A 105 -8.36 1.87 4.91
N PHE A 106 -9.13 1.38 3.94
CA PHE A 106 -8.61 0.81 2.69
C PHE A 106 -7.84 1.86 1.89
N GLN A 107 -8.44 3.03 1.64
CA GLN A 107 -7.79 4.11 0.89
C GLN A 107 -6.48 4.61 1.55
N LEU A 108 -6.43 4.66 2.89
CA LEU A 108 -5.21 5.01 3.62
C LEU A 108 -4.13 3.95 3.46
N ALA A 109 -4.48 2.67 3.56
CA ALA A 109 -3.55 1.57 3.35
C ALA A 109 -2.98 1.60 1.93
N SER A 110 -3.85 1.72 0.92
CA SER A 110 -3.46 1.84 -0.50
C SER A 110 -2.54 3.04 -0.73
N GLN A 111 -2.87 4.21 -0.17
CA GLN A 111 -1.98 5.38 -0.23
C GLN A 111 -0.60 5.09 0.40
N ARG A 112 -0.55 4.34 1.50
CA ARG A 112 0.71 4.00 2.15
C ARG A 112 1.55 3.03 1.33
N ILE A 113 0.92 2.08 0.64
CA ILE A 113 1.60 1.20 -0.32
C ILE A 113 2.21 2.02 -1.46
N HIS A 114 1.46 2.98 -2.04
CA HIS A 114 2.01 3.85 -3.09
C HIS A 114 3.20 4.67 -2.60
N LYS A 115 3.12 5.25 -1.39
CA LYS A 115 4.24 5.99 -0.79
C LYS A 115 5.46 5.09 -0.53
N TRP A 116 5.22 3.87 -0.08
CA TRP A 116 6.28 2.90 0.14
C TRP A 116 6.97 2.51 -1.17
N ARG A 117 6.23 2.21 -2.24
CA ARG A 117 6.80 1.96 -3.58
C ARG A 117 7.61 3.17 -4.08
N ALA A 118 7.06 4.38 -3.94
CA ALA A 118 7.74 5.61 -4.34
C ALA A 118 9.05 5.85 -3.56
N ALA A 119 9.15 5.37 -2.32
CA ALA A 119 10.35 5.53 -1.51
C ALA A 119 11.57 4.80 -2.11
N PHE A 120 11.38 3.69 -2.83
CA PHE A 120 12.47 2.99 -3.53
C PHE A 120 13.07 3.89 -4.62
N GLY A 121 12.21 4.47 -5.47
CA GLY A 121 12.64 5.38 -6.53
C GLY A 121 13.36 6.61 -5.98
N SER A 122 12.80 7.27 -4.96
CA SER A 122 13.47 8.44 -4.35
C SER A 122 14.79 8.08 -3.67
N THR A 123 14.90 6.88 -3.09
CA THR A 123 16.14 6.40 -2.49
C THR A 123 17.18 6.10 -3.58
N ALA A 124 16.78 5.46 -4.68
CA ALA A 124 17.67 5.18 -5.81
C ALA A 124 18.28 6.46 -6.39
N VAL A 125 17.45 7.49 -6.63
CA VAL A 125 17.92 8.81 -7.06
C VAL A 125 18.95 9.37 -6.07
N SER A 126 18.63 9.33 -4.77
CA SER A 126 19.53 9.86 -3.74
C SER A 126 20.88 9.12 -3.70
N VAL A 127 20.85 7.79 -3.84
CA VAL A 127 22.04 6.94 -3.84
C VAL A 127 22.91 7.22 -5.07
N LEU A 128 22.33 7.27 -6.27
CA LEU A 128 23.07 7.51 -7.51
C LEU A 128 23.63 8.93 -7.59
N MET A 129 22.86 9.94 -7.16
CA MET A 129 23.35 11.32 -7.07
C MET A 129 24.50 11.45 -6.07
N ALA A 130 24.42 10.76 -4.93
CA ALA A 130 25.51 10.75 -3.95
C ALA A 130 26.77 10.07 -4.51
N PHE A 131 26.61 8.95 -5.23
CA PHE A 131 27.70 8.25 -5.89
C PHE A 131 28.40 9.14 -6.92
N PHE A 132 27.66 9.75 -7.86
CA PHE A 132 28.25 10.62 -8.86
C PHE A 132 28.89 11.88 -8.26
N ALA A 133 28.29 12.45 -7.21
CA ALA A 133 28.88 13.59 -6.51
C ALA A 133 30.19 13.25 -5.78
N SER A 134 30.39 11.99 -5.39
CA SER A 134 31.60 11.54 -4.70
C SER A 134 32.71 11.05 -5.62
N THR A 135 32.43 10.87 -6.92
CA THR A 135 33.36 10.26 -7.87
C THR A 135 33.70 11.24 -8.99
N PRO A 136 34.90 11.87 -8.97
CA PRO A 136 35.29 12.89 -9.95
C PRO A 136 35.22 12.45 -11.42
N GLU A 137 35.38 11.14 -11.67
CA GLU A 137 35.30 10.54 -13.01
C GLU A 137 33.92 10.73 -13.67
N TYR A 138 32.87 10.96 -12.87
CA TYR A 138 31.50 11.16 -13.32
C TYR A 138 31.01 12.60 -13.13
N GLU A 139 31.91 13.59 -13.23
CA GLU A 139 31.55 15.00 -13.12
C GLU A 139 30.67 15.46 -14.30
N THR A 140 30.96 14.99 -15.50
CA THR A 140 30.22 15.35 -16.73
C THR A 140 29.00 14.47 -16.94
N GLN A 141 28.07 14.95 -17.77
CA GLN A 141 26.86 14.21 -18.11
C GLN A 141 27.19 12.99 -18.97
N GLU A 142 28.12 13.14 -19.92
CA GLU A 142 28.54 12.08 -20.85
C GLU A 142 29.16 10.89 -20.09
N ALA A 143 30.01 11.17 -19.09
CA ALA A 143 30.61 10.11 -18.27
C ALA A 143 29.58 9.36 -17.42
N ARG A 144 28.51 10.03 -16.97
CA ARG A 144 27.41 9.38 -16.25
C ARG A 144 26.56 8.50 -17.16
N GLU A 145 26.39 8.89 -18.42
CA GLU A 145 25.69 8.11 -19.43
C GLU A 145 26.46 6.85 -19.79
N GLU A 146 27.76 6.97 -20.07
CA GLU A 146 28.63 5.81 -20.33
C GLU A 146 28.62 4.83 -19.15
N TYR A 147 28.70 5.35 -17.92
CA TYR A 147 28.56 4.53 -16.73
C TYR A 147 27.20 3.86 -16.62
N ALA A 148 26.11 4.59 -16.89
CA ALA A 148 24.75 4.06 -16.84
C ALA A 148 24.55 2.94 -17.88
N GLU A 149 25.05 3.11 -19.11
CA GLU A 149 25.03 2.09 -20.16
C GLU A 149 25.80 0.85 -19.74
N TYR A 150 27.01 1.04 -19.22
CA TYR A 150 27.83 -0.05 -18.71
C TYR A 150 27.10 -0.84 -17.63
N GLN A 151 26.49 -0.14 -16.66
CA GLN A 151 25.76 -0.77 -15.57
C GLN A 151 24.49 -1.49 -16.02
N LEU A 152 23.80 -0.99 -17.05
CA LEU A 152 22.59 -1.60 -17.61
C LEU A 152 22.88 -2.86 -18.41
N GLN A 153 24.07 -2.97 -19.01
CA GLN A 153 24.49 -4.17 -19.71
C GLN A 153 24.46 -5.38 -18.76
N ASP A 154 23.76 -6.44 -19.15
CA ASP A 154 23.58 -7.67 -18.37
C ASP A 154 23.11 -7.45 -16.91
N CYS A 155 22.48 -6.31 -16.63
CA CYS A 155 22.09 -5.87 -15.30
C CYS A 155 23.24 -5.84 -14.28
N ARG A 156 24.48 -5.52 -14.69
CA ARG A 156 25.68 -5.47 -13.83
C ARG A 156 25.44 -4.78 -12.48
N PHE A 157 24.63 -3.73 -12.46
CA PHE A 157 24.28 -2.98 -11.26
C PHE A 157 23.63 -3.79 -10.13
N VAL A 158 23.17 -5.03 -10.34
CA VAL A 158 22.61 -5.87 -9.25
C VAL A 158 23.66 -6.69 -8.52
N TYR A 159 24.82 -6.93 -9.11
CA TYR A 159 25.84 -7.84 -8.58
C TYR A 159 26.81 -7.13 -7.65
N ASP A 160 27.41 -7.87 -6.72
CA ASP A 160 28.41 -7.36 -5.77
C ASP A 160 29.64 -6.80 -6.51
N ASP A 161 30.07 -7.53 -7.54
CA ASP A 161 31.14 -7.13 -8.44
C ASP A 161 30.59 -7.05 -9.88
N PRO A 162 30.36 -5.84 -10.43
CA PRO A 162 29.82 -5.65 -11.77
C PRO A 162 30.82 -6.03 -12.87
N ASP A 163 32.11 -6.18 -12.56
CA ASP A 163 33.16 -6.46 -13.54
C ASP A 163 33.48 -7.97 -13.63
N ASN A 164 32.92 -8.76 -12.72
CA ASN A 164 33.10 -10.22 -12.69
C ASN A 164 32.13 -10.91 -13.65
N ASP A 165 32.67 -11.61 -14.66
CA ASP A 165 31.91 -12.36 -15.66
C ASP A 165 31.11 -13.55 -15.07
N GLU A 166 31.52 -14.07 -13.91
CA GLU A 166 30.75 -15.10 -13.19
C GLU A 166 29.53 -14.52 -12.47
N GLN A 167 29.47 -13.20 -12.33
CA GLN A 167 28.38 -12.44 -11.70
C GLN A 167 27.93 -13.01 -10.34
N PRO A 168 28.86 -13.25 -9.39
CA PRO A 168 28.49 -13.72 -8.07
C PRO A 168 27.73 -12.64 -7.29
N GLY A 169 26.91 -13.06 -6.31
CA GLY A 169 26.28 -12.12 -5.39
C GLY A 169 25.17 -11.28 -6.01
N ALA A 170 24.25 -11.91 -6.74
CA ALA A 170 23.05 -11.24 -7.24
C ALA A 170 22.30 -10.51 -6.11
N PHE A 171 21.91 -9.27 -6.37
CA PHE A 171 21.26 -8.34 -5.43
C PHE A 171 22.13 -7.86 -4.25
N LEU A 172 23.44 -8.06 -4.30
CA LEU A 172 24.36 -7.60 -3.26
C LEU A 172 25.12 -6.32 -3.62
N SER A 173 24.86 -5.72 -4.79
CA SER A 173 25.46 -4.43 -5.11
C SER A 173 25.12 -3.36 -4.07
N GLU A 174 26.02 -2.40 -3.90
CA GLU A 174 25.81 -1.30 -2.96
C GLU A 174 24.52 -0.51 -3.26
N TYR A 175 24.14 -0.38 -4.53
CA TYR A 175 22.89 0.24 -4.95
C TYR A 175 21.68 -0.51 -4.38
N ILE A 176 21.63 -1.82 -4.61
CA ILE A 176 20.52 -2.65 -4.16
C ILE A 176 20.45 -2.65 -2.64
N LEU A 177 21.57 -2.85 -1.95
CA LEU A 177 21.61 -2.89 -0.48
C LEU A 177 21.13 -1.57 0.15
N ARG A 178 21.58 -0.42 -0.36
CA ARG A 178 21.18 0.90 0.14
C ARG A 178 19.69 1.18 -0.10
N ILE A 179 19.16 0.81 -1.27
CA ILE A 179 17.74 0.99 -1.57
C ILE A 179 16.89 0.03 -0.73
N PHE A 180 17.32 -1.23 -0.61
CA PHE A 180 16.64 -2.26 0.16
C PHE A 180 16.58 -1.92 1.65
N ALA A 181 17.56 -1.18 2.19
CA ALA A 181 17.51 -0.66 3.56
C ALA A 181 16.27 0.22 3.83
N ALA A 182 15.72 0.91 2.82
CA ALA A 182 14.45 1.63 2.95
C ALA A 182 13.28 0.68 3.25
N HIS A 183 13.26 -0.50 2.62
CA HIS A 183 12.29 -1.55 2.93
C HIS A 183 12.48 -2.11 4.35
N LEU A 184 13.71 -2.44 4.74
CA LEU A 184 14.02 -2.95 6.07
C LEU A 184 13.57 -1.99 7.18
N THR A 185 13.75 -0.68 6.95
CA THR A 185 13.25 0.37 7.84
C THR A 185 11.72 0.39 7.87
N ALA A 186 11.06 0.30 6.72
CA ALA A 186 9.59 0.32 6.62
C ALA A 186 8.90 -0.86 7.31
N ILE A 187 9.56 -2.02 7.40
CA ILE A 187 9.04 -3.22 8.07
C ILE A 187 9.45 -3.32 9.55
N SER A 188 10.21 -2.35 10.05
CA SER A 188 10.62 -2.32 11.45
C SER A 188 9.39 -2.21 12.35
N GLY A 189 9.30 -3.13 13.31
CA GLY A 189 8.17 -3.22 14.23
C GLY A 189 7.06 -4.18 13.81
N LYS A 190 7.12 -4.80 12.63
CA LYS A 190 6.14 -5.83 12.19
C LYS A 190 5.93 -6.91 13.26
N VAL A 191 4.72 -7.43 13.31
CA VAL A 191 4.35 -8.60 14.13
C VAL A 191 3.96 -9.75 13.22
N ARG A 192 4.09 -10.98 13.72
CA ARG A 192 3.72 -12.18 12.96
C ARG A 192 2.20 -12.23 12.76
N VAL A 193 1.76 -12.55 11.54
CA VAL A 193 0.35 -12.74 11.18
C VAL A 193 0.20 -14.16 10.62
N ASP A 194 -0.20 -15.11 11.46
CA ASP A 194 -0.18 -16.54 11.12
C ASP A 194 -1.09 -16.91 9.94
N ALA A 195 -2.13 -16.13 9.68
CA ALA A 195 -3.05 -16.32 8.56
C ALA A 195 -2.44 -15.96 7.19
N LEU A 196 -1.27 -15.30 7.15
CA LEU A 196 -0.61 -14.85 5.94
C LEU A 196 0.69 -15.64 5.72
N VAL A 197 0.73 -16.43 4.63
CA VAL A 197 1.84 -17.35 4.34
C VAL A 197 3.17 -16.62 4.12
N GLU A 198 3.14 -15.36 3.69
CA GLU A 198 4.30 -14.49 3.48
C GLU A 198 5.10 -14.27 4.77
N PHE A 199 4.48 -14.35 5.95
CA PHE A 199 5.18 -14.28 7.23
C PHE A 199 6.03 -15.52 7.54
N GLY A 200 5.91 -16.58 6.75
CA GLY A 200 6.75 -17.78 6.80
C GLY A 200 7.73 -17.91 5.63
N LYS A 201 7.65 -17.07 4.59
CA LYS A 201 8.52 -17.14 3.41
C LYS A 201 9.76 -16.25 3.60
N PRO A 202 10.99 -16.79 3.47
CA PRO A 202 12.15 -15.95 3.21
C PRO A 202 12.11 -15.48 1.75
N GLY A 203 12.47 -14.22 1.47
CA GLY A 203 12.79 -13.86 0.08
C GLY A 203 12.59 -12.41 -0.33
N TYR A 204 11.72 -11.64 0.32
CA TYR A 204 11.53 -10.20 0.01
C TYR A 204 11.42 -9.89 -1.50
N LEU A 205 10.80 -10.79 -2.27
CA LEU A 205 10.86 -10.83 -3.74
C LEU A 205 10.50 -9.49 -4.36
N THR A 206 9.32 -8.97 -4.02
CA THR A 206 8.85 -7.68 -4.54
C THR A 206 9.76 -6.53 -4.10
N ALA A 207 10.23 -6.52 -2.85
CA ALA A 207 11.10 -5.44 -2.37
C ALA A 207 12.48 -5.44 -3.05
N LEU A 208 13.06 -6.61 -3.33
CA LEU A 208 14.28 -6.73 -4.12
C LEU A 208 14.05 -6.33 -5.59
N ALA A 209 12.96 -6.79 -6.20
CA ALA A 209 12.58 -6.41 -7.56
C ALA A 209 12.37 -4.89 -7.69
N LEU A 210 11.67 -4.27 -6.73
CA LEU A 210 11.50 -2.82 -6.63
C LEU A 210 12.84 -2.08 -6.53
N SER A 211 13.79 -2.62 -5.75
CA SER A 211 15.13 -2.05 -5.61
C SER A 211 15.87 -2.07 -6.94
N ALA A 212 15.86 -3.21 -7.63
CA ALA A 212 16.51 -3.35 -8.93
C ALA A 212 15.90 -2.45 -10.01
N VAL A 213 14.57 -2.49 -10.17
CA VAL A 213 13.85 -1.67 -11.15
C VAL A 213 14.08 -0.18 -10.91
N SER A 214 14.17 0.26 -9.64
CA SER A 214 14.41 1.67 -9.33
C SER A 214 15.78 2.15 -9.81
N VAL A 215 16.81 1.29 -9.72
CA VAL A 215 18.15 1.59 -10.25
C VAL A 215 18.13 1.62 -11.77
N SER A 216 17.58 0.58 -12.41
CA SER A 216 17.51 0.51 -13.88
C SER A 216 16.77 1.70 -14.48
N LEU A 217 15.62 2.08 -13.91
CA LEU A 217 14.86 3.23 -14.39
C LEU A 217 15.66 4.52 -14.30
N HIS A 218 16.46 4.72 -13.24
CA HIS A 218 17.24 5.95 -13.13
C HIS A 218 18.39 5.99 -14.14
N PHE A 219 19.09 4.87 -14.34
CA PHE A 219 20.09 4.77 -15.41
C PHE A 219 19.48 5.04 -16.80
N ILE A 220 18.29 4.49 -17.07
CA ILE A 220 17.54 4.78 -18.30
C ILE A 220 17.15 6.27 -18.40
N PHE A 221 16.71 6.91 -17.31
CA PHE A 221 16.37 8.33 -17.33
C PHE A 221 17.59 9.23 -17.55
N SER A 222 18.74 8.90 -16.98
CA SER A 222 20.00 9.62 -17.26
C SER A 222 20.33 9.60 -18.74
N PHE A 223 20.06 8.49 -19.43
CA PHE A 223 20.22 8.36 -20.88
C PHE A 223 19.21 9.22 -21.69
N PHE A 224 17.92 9.15 -21.37
CA PHE A 224 16.89 9.85 -22.15
C PHE A 224 16.80 11.37 -21.90
N ALA A 225 17.39 11.87 -20.81
CA ALA A 225 17.42 13.30 -20.52
C ALA A 225 18.24 14.09 -21.57
N SER A 226 19.27 13.48 -22.18
CA SER A 226 20.08 14.11 -23.24
C SER A 226 19.40 14.19 -24.60
N ILE A 227 18.62 13.18 -24.99
CA ILE A 227 17.91 13.18 -26.30
C ILE A 227 16.95 14.38 -26.43
N LYS A 228 16.46 14.93 -25.31
CA LYS A 228 15.58 16.11 -25.30
C LYS A 228 16.30 17.45 -25.20
N LEU A 229 17.61 17.47 -24.96
CA LEU A 229 18.40 18.70 -24.93
C LEU A 229 19.10 18.99 -26.27
N GLU A 230 19.12 18.02 -27.18
CA GLU A 230 19.70 18.13 -28.52
C GLU A 230 18.65 18.31 -29.65
N CYS A 231 17.38 18.60 -29.32
CA CYS A 231 16.31 18.90 -30.28
C CYS A 231 15.78 20.34 -30.15
#